data_AF-A0A1L7TA14-F1
#
_entry.id   AF-A0A1L7TA14-F1
#
_cell.length_a   1.000
_cell.length_b   1.000
_cell.length_c   1.000
_cell.angle_alpha   90.00
_cell.angle_beta   90.00
_cell.angle_gamma   90.00
#
_symmetry.space_group_name_H-M   'P 1'
#
loop_
_entity.id
_entity.type
_entity.pdbx_description
1 polymer ?
#
loop_
_entity_poly.entity_id
_entity_poly.type
_entity_poly.pdbx_seq_one_letter_code
_entity_poly.pdbx_strand_id
1 'polypeptide(L)'
;MLRWWRKQLDIRAFLVFQRLRRFNQTFIVLAALVSGLDIGALSYQEFRSRGEDDASLNHTAEGFLCSSAITAVISALIAGMLLFQFEGLEKASRLELAVAWIPLTLMDVAIVEFLIGITCWYAANNVRWRGALMATQLTALLGLCIALSAFMWLSMREKGGLGEEERKVTAAERRGVDADREEATQGTESWLGEMTAKSQNETNQVQRQEAEAENGSGEGKPRARRPISTKTNVANADAVPSPQGQ
;
A
#
# COMPACT_ATOMS: atom_id res chain seq x y z
N MET A 1 -3.95 14.19 -10.37
CA MET A 1 -4.55 13.34 -9.30
C MET A 1 -4.31 11.83 -9.50
N LEU A 2 -4.36 11.26 -10.71
CA LEU A 2 -4.15 9.80 -10.93
C LEU A 2 -2.77 9.26 -10.50
N ARG A 3 -1.70 10.05 -10.56
CA ARG A 3 -0.35 9.60 -10.13
C ARG A 3 -0.23 9.39 -8.62
N TRP A 4 -0.97 10.16 -7.81
CA TRP A 4 -0.90 10.07 -6.35
C TRP A 4 -1.65 8.84 -5.82
N TRP A 5 -2.81 8.54 -6.44
CA TRP A 5 -3.54 7.28 -6.22
C TRP A 5 -2.70 6.05 -6.56
N ARG A 6 -1.92 6.10 -7.65
CA ARG A 6 -1.05 4.99 -8.04
C ARG A 6 0.02 4.69 -6.98
N LYS A 7 0.63 5.73 -6.39
CA LYS A 7 1.65 5.60 -5.34
C LYS A 7 1.11 5.04 -4.01
N GLN A 8 -0.06 5.49 -3.55
CA GLN A 8 -0.65 4.94 -2.31
C GLN A 8 -1.04 3.45 -2.45
N LEU A 9 -1.38 3.02 -3.66
CA LEU A 9 -1.69 1.62 -3.94
C LEU A 9 -0.46 0.72 -3.98
N ASP A 10 0.67 1.20 -4.51
CA ASP A 10 1.94 0.45 -4.50
C ASP A 10 2.41 0.15 -3.07
N ILE A 11 2.30 1.13 -2.16
CA ILE A 11 2.73 0.98 -0.75
C ILE A 11 1.84 -0.03 -0.02
N ARG A 12 0.52 0.04 -0.22
CA ARG A 12 -0.43 -0.91 0.40
C ARG A 12 -0.30 -2.31 -0.21
N ALA A 13 -0.10 -2.43 -1.51
CA ALA A 13 0.13 -3.71 -2.18
C ALA A 13 1.43 -4.36 -1.66
N PHE A 14 2.51 -3.59 -1.51
CA PHE A 14 3.78 -4.06 -0.96
C PHE A 14 3.65 -4.60 0.47
N LEU A 15 2.95 -3.87 1.35
CA LEU A 15 2.66 -4.30 2.72
C LEU A 15 1.83 -5.60 2.78
N VAL A 16 0.83 -5.73 1.90
CA VAL A 16 0.03 -6.94 1.79
C VAL A 16 0.88 -8.09 1.27
N PHE A 17 1.76 -7.85 0.30
CA PHE A 17 2.66 -8.86 -0.27
C PHE A 17 3.65 -9.41 0.76
N GLN A 18 4.25 -8.53 1.57
CA GLN A 18 5.14 -8.93 2.65
C GLN A 18 4.40 -9.74 3.72
N ARG A 19 3.15 -9.37 4.02
CA ARG A 19 2.29 -10.12 4.93
C ARG A 19 1.90 -11.48 4.34
N LEU A 20 1.59 -11.54 3.04
CA LEU A 20 1.24 -12.74 2.31
C LEU A 20 2.41 -13.74 2.26
N ARG A 21 3.64 -13.25 2.07
CA ARG A 21 4.86 -14.08 2.08
C ARG A 21 5.08 -14.76 3.43
N ARG A 22 4.84 -14.03 4.53
CA ARG A 22 4.89 -14.59 5.90
C ARG A 22 3.73 -15.56 6.15
N PHE A 23 2.55 -15.24 5.62
CA PHE A 23 1.36 -16.08 5.74
C PHE A 23 1.49 -17.38 4.92
N ASN A 24 2.23 -17.39 3.81
CA ASN A 24 2.42 -18.56 2.97
C ASN A 24 3.17 -19.70 3.67
N GLN A 25 4.15 -19.40 4.54
CA GLN A 25 4.80 -20.45 5.34
C GLN A 25 3.82 -21.09 6.31
N THR A 26 3.03 -20.28 7.02
CA THR A 26 1.98 -20.80 7.91
C THR A 26 0.88 -21.52 7.13
N PHE A 27 0.58 -21.08 5.92
CA PHE A 27 -0.43 -21.66 5.04
C PHE A 27 -0.05 -23.06 4.58
N ILE A 28 1.22 -23.28 4.19
CA ILE A 28 1.71 -24.62 3.82
C ILE A 28 1.63 -25.57 5.03
N VAL A 29 1.98 -25.08 6.22
CA VAL A 29 1.85 -25.87 7.46
C VAL A 29 0.38 -26.19 7.75
N LEU A 30 -0.53 -25.22 7.62
CA LEU A 30 -1.97 -25.44 7.78
C LEU A 30 -2.52 -26.44 6.77
N ALA A 31 -2.13 -26.32 5.50
CA ALA A 31 -2.51 -27.27 4.45
C ALA A 31 -2.06 -28.70 4.81
N ALA A 32 -0.80 -28.84 5.22
CA ALA A 32 -0.24 -30.13 5.62
C ALA A 32 -0.95 -30.71 6.85
N LEU A 33 -1.34 -29.87 7.81
CA LEU A 33 -2.12 -30.29 8.98
C LEU A 33 -3.54 -30.73 8.58
N VAL A 34 -4.22 -30.01 7.68
CA VAL A 34 -5.55 -30.37 7.18
C VAL A 34 -5.48 -31.69 6.42
N SER A 35 -4.56 -31.84 5.46
CA SER A 35 -4.38 -33.10 4.74
C SER A 35 -3.98 -34.25 5.68
N GLY A 36 -3.16 -33.98 6.69
CA GLY A 36 -2.79 -34.96 7.72
C GLY A 36 -3.98 -35.38 8.59
N LEU A 37 -4.85 -34.44 8.95
CA LEU A 37 -6.10 -34.72 9.65
C LEU A 37 -7.08 -35.53 8.79
N ASP A 38 -7.20 -35.20 7.50
CA ASP A 38 -8.03 -35.93 6.54
C ASP A 38 -7.55 -37.39 6.40
N ILE A 39 -6.25 -37.59 6.15
CA ILE A 39 -5.65 -38.92 6.05
C ILE A 39 -5.76 -39.67 7.39
N GLY A 40 -5.55 -38.97 8.50
CA GLY A 40 -5.74 -39.50 9.85
C GLY A 40 -7.16 -40.00 10.07
N ALA A 41 -8.16 -39.21 9.69
CA ALA A 41 -9.57 -39.58 9.76
C ALA A 41 -9.86 -40.82 8.88
N LEU A 42 -9.39 -40.82 7.62
CA LEU A 42 -9.54 -41.94 6.69
C LEU A 42 -8.82 -43.23 7.16
N SER A 43 -7.78 -43.10 8.00
CA SER A 43 -7.04 -44.25 8.51
C SER A 43 -7.86 -45.09 9.50
N TYR A 44 -8.85 -44.50 10.19
CA TYR A 44 -9.73 -45.23 11.09
C TYR A 44 -10.63 -46.20 10.33
N GLN A 45 -10.74 -47.44 10.82
CA GLN A 45 -11.60 -48.46 10.20
C GLN A 45 -13.08 -48.07 10.23
N GLU A 46 -13.48 -47.14 11.08
CA GLU A 46 -14.85 -46.64 11.21
C GLU A 46 -15.30 -45.79 10.01
N PHE A 47 -14.37 -45.24 9.23
CA PHE A 47 -14.66 -44.53 7.99
C PHE A 47 -14.67 -45.45 6.76
N ARG A 48 -14.06 -46.63 6.87
CA ARG A 48 -14.06 -47.66 5.82
C ARG A 48 -15.24 -48.60 6.06
N SER A 49 -16.31 -48.38 5.32
CA SER A 49 -17.58 -49.12 5.40
C SER A 49 -17.35 -50.63 5.60
N ARG A 50 -17.81 -51.17 6.73
CA ARG A 50 -17.58 -52.57 7.15
C ARG A 50 -18.79 -53.48 6.92
N GLY A 51 -19.86 -53.00 6.30
CA GLY A 51 -21.07 -53.79 6.09
C GLY A 51 -21.99 -53.20 5.02
N GLU A 52 -22.62 -54.08 4.25
CA GLU A 52 -23.43 -53.81 3.06
C GLU A 52 -24.72 -53.01 3.32
N ASP A 53 -25.08 -52.77 4.60
CA ASP A 53 -26.40 -52.24 4.99
C ASP A 53 -26.40 -50.87 5.71
N ASP A 54 -25.24 -50.30 6.10
CA ASP A 54 -25.22 -49.07 6.92
C ASP A 54 -24.67 -47.82 6.19
N ALA A 55 -25.62 -46.93 5.90
CA ALA A 55 -25.51 -45.48 5.76
C ALA A 55 -24.70 -44.91 4.57
N SER A 56 -25.41 -44.52 3.51
CA SER A 56 -24.96 -43.63 2.42
C SER A 56 -24.20 -42.38 2.88
N LEU A 57 -24.46 -41.91 4.11
CA LEU A 57 -23.78 -40.78 4.75
C LEU A 57 -22.29 -41.06 5.03
N ASN A 58 -21.89 -42.29 5.33
CA ASN A 58 -20.48 -42.64 5.57
C ASN A 58 -19.66 -42.59 4.29
N HIS A 59 -20.20 -43.14 3.18
CA HIS A 59 -19.59 -43.00 1.86
C HIS A 59 -19.51 -41.54 1.40
N THR A 60 -20.53 -40.75 1.73
CA THR A 60 -20.52 -39.31 1.43
C THR A 60 -19.44 -38.59 2.25
N ALA A 61 -19.28 -38.94 3.53
CA ALA A 61 -18.23 -38.39 4.39
C ALA A 61 -16.82 -38.74 3.90
N GLU A 62 -16.59 -40.00 3.51
CA GLU A 62 -15.32 -40.44 2.91
C GLU A 62 -14.97 -39.63 1.66
N GLY A 63 -15.95 -39.42 0.77
CA GLY A 63 -15.78 -38.60 -0.43
C GLY A 63 -15.41 -37.15 -0.11
N PHE A 64 -16.06 -36.54 0.88
CA PHE A 64 -15.75 -35.18 1.31
C PHE A 64 -14.37 -35.05 1.95
N LEU A 65 -13.95 -36.00 2.79
CA LEU A 65 -12.61 -36.00 3.39
C LEU A 65 -11.52 -36.19 2.34
N CYS A 66 -11.75 -37.06 1.34
CA CYS A 66 -10.82 -37.24 0.23
C CYS A 66 -10.72 -35.99 -0.65
N SER A 67 -11.87 -35.38 -0.99
CA SER A 67 -11.92 -34.10 -1.73
C SER A 67 -11.20 -32.99 -0.98
N SER A 68 -11.45 -32.83 0.32
CA SER A 68 -10.78 -31.86 1.18
C SER A 68 -9.27 -32.02 1.14
N ALA A 69 -8.78 -33.25 1.30
CA ALA A 69 -7.34 -33.53 1.31
C ALA A 69 -6.69 -33.12 -0.01
N ILE A 70 -7.32 -33.47 -1.15
CA ILE A 70 -6.83 -33.11 -2.48
C ILE A 70 -6.87 -31.60 -2.69
N THR A 71 -7.97 -30.93 -2.31
CA THR A 71 -8.12 -29.48 -2.42
C THR A 71 -7.10 -28.74 -1.57
N ALA A 72 -6.82 -29.19 -0.35
CA ALA A 72 -5.79 -28.63 0.52
C ALA A 72 -4.39 -28.76 -0.10
N VAL A 73 -4.05 -29.91 -0.67
CA VAL A 73 -2.77 -30.13 -1.38
C VAL A 73 -2.66 -29.23 -2.61
N ILE A 74 -3.69 -29.18 -3.46
CA ILE A 74 -3.72 -28.31 -4.65
C ILE A 74 -3.56 -26.85 -4.24
N SER A 75 -4.27 -26.44 -3.18
CA SER A 75 -4.17 -25.08 -2.64
C SER A 75 -2.75 -24.75 -2.19
N ALA A 76 -2.08 -25.65 -1.47
CA ALA A 76 -0.68 -25.50 -1.07
C ALA A 76 0.28 -25.42 -2.25
N LEU A 77 0.06 -26.23 -3.29
CA LEU A 77 0.87 -26.20 -4.52
C LEU A 77 0.71 -24.87 -5.26
N ILE A 78 -0.51 -24.37 -5.42
CA ILE A 78 -0.76 -23.06 -6.05
C ILE A 78 -0.12 -21.96 -5.21
N ALA A 79 -0.27 -21.98 -3.88
CA ALA A 79 0.39 -21.04 -2.99
C ALA A 79 1.92 -21.07 -3.13
N GLY A 80 2.51 -22.26 -3.23
CA GLY A 80 3.94 -22.46 -3.47
C GLY A 80 4.40 -21.94 -4.82
N MET A 81 3.66 -22.24 -5.90
CA MET A 81 3.98 -21.74 -7.24
C MET A 81 3.89 -20.20 -7.30
N LEU A 82 2.89 -19.61 -6.65
CA LEU A 82 2.77 -18.15 -6.55
C LEU A 82 3.93 -17.55 -5.75
N LEU A 83 4.36 -18.21 -4.67
CA LEU A 83 5.51 -17.76 -3.89
C LEU A 83 6.77 -17.65 -4.76
N PHE A 84 7.04 -18.65 -5.61
CA PHE A 84 8.18 -18.62 -6.53
C PHE A 84 8.04 -17.58 -7.64
N GLN A 85 6.85 -17.41 -8.21
CA GLN A 85 6.63 -16.36 -9.23
C GLN A 85 6.82 -14.95 -8.66
N PHE A 86 6.45 -14.77 -7.39
CA PHE A 86 6.56 -13.50 -6.69
C PHE A 86 7.98 -13.14 -6.23
N GLU A 87 8.90 -14.10 -6.15
CA GLU A 87 10.31 -13.79 -5.91
C GLU A 87 10.99 -13.10 -7.10
N GLY A 88 10.41 -13.20 -8.31
CA GLY A 88 10.97 -12.64 -9.54
C GLY A 88 10.41 -11.28 -10.00
N LEU A 89 9.38 -10.74 -9.34
CA LEU A 89 8.67 -9.54 -9.81
C LEU A 89 8.83 -8.36 -8.84
N GLU A 90 9.56 -7.32 -9.25
CA GLU A 90 9.80 -6.10 -8.46
C GLU A 90 8.60 -5.12 -8.40
N LYS A 91 7.51 -5.38 -9.13
CA LYS A 91 6.33 -4.49 -9.18
C LYS A 91 5.04 -5.28 -9.05
N ALA A 92 4.38 -5.14 -7.90
CA ALA A 92 3.11 -5.80 -7.60
C ALA A 92 1.97 -5.24 -8.45
N SER A 93 1.48 -6.04 -9.41
CA SER A 93 0.30 -5.71 -10.20
C SER A 93 -0.99 -5.98 -9.39
N ARG A 94 -2.04 -5.19 -9.59
CA ARG A 94 -3.36 -5.46 -8.97
C ARG A 94 -3.93 -6.84 -9.34
N LEU A 95 -3.54 -7.36 -10.50
CA LEU A 95 -3.96 -8.67 -10.97
C LEU A 95 -3.30 -9.77 -10.13
N GLU A 96 -2.04 -9.58 -9.75
CA GLU A 96 -1.30 -10.48 -8.85
C GLU A 96 -1.91 -10.52 -7.45
N LEU A 97 -2.41 -9.37 -6.98
CA LEU A 97 -3.15 -9.33 -5.72
C LEU A 97 -4.45 -10.13 -5.79
N ALA A 98 -5.18 -10.08 -6.90
CA ALA A 98 -6.39 -10.89 -7.07
C ALA A 98 -6.04 -12.39 -7.17
N VAL A 99 -4.95 -12.73 -7.86
CA VAL A 99 -4.46 -14.10 -7.97
C VAL A 99 -3.98 -14.66 -6.62
N ALA A 100 -3.40 -13.82 -5.77
CA ALA A 100 -3.00 -14.17 -4.41
C ALA A 100 -4.17 -14.56 -3.49
N TRP A 101 -5.42 -14.17 -3.83
CA TRP A 101 -6.60 -14.59 -3.07
C TRP A 101 -7.05 -16.01 -3.40
N ILE A 102 -6.65 -16.56 -4.56
CA ILE A 102 -7.12 -17.87 -5.02
C ILE A 102 -6.75 -18.99 -4.03
N PRO A 103 -5.48 -19.17 -3.61
CA PRO A 103 -5.14 -20.22 -2.64
C PRO A 103 -5.87 -20.03 -1.31
N LEU A 104 -6.02 -18.78 -0.87
CA LEU A 104 -6.72 -18.47 0.37
C LEU A 104 -8.17 -18.96 0.30
N THR A 105 -8.88 -18.65 -0.78
CA THR A 105 -10.26 -19.15 -0.98
C THR A 105 -10.34 -20.66 -1.12
N LEU A 106 -9.37 -21.31 -1.79
CA LEU A 106 -9.33 -22.77 -1.88
C LEU A 106 -9.12 -23.43 -0.51
N MET A 107 -8.31 -22.83 0.36
CA MET A 107 -8.11 -23.33 1.72
C MET A 107 -9.38 -23.23 2.55
N ASP A 108 -10.10 -22.11 2.44
CA ASP A 108 -11.38 -21.94 3.10
C ASP A 108 -12.39 -23.01 2.64
N VAL A 109 -12.41 -23.33 1.35
CA VAL A 109 -13.22 -24.43 0.80
C VAL A 109 -12.79 -25.78 1.36
N ALA A 110 -11.50 -26.09 1.42
CA ALA A 110 -11.00 -27.35 1.98
C ALA A 110 -11.41 -27.51 3.46
N ILE A 111 -11.27 -26.46 4.28
CA ILE A 111 -11.70 -26.49 5.68
C ILE A 111 -13.21 -26.74 5.79
N VAL A 112 -14.02 -26.12 4.93
CA VAL A 112 -15.47 -26.35 4.92
C VAL A 112 -15.81 -27.78 4.49
N GLU A 113 -15.16 -28.33 3.47
CA GLU A 113 -15.32 -29.72 3.04
C GLU A 113 -14.96 -30.70 4.17
N PHE A 114 -13.83 -30.49 4.86
CA PHE A 114 -13.44 -31.27 6.03
C PHE A 114 -14.51 -31.24 7.13
N LEU A 115 -14.99 -30.04 7.48
CA LEU A 115 -16.00 -29.86 8.53
C LEU A 115 -17.33 -30.55 8.16
N ILE A 116 -17.73 -30.48 6.89
CA ILE A 116 -18.91 -31.19 6.38
C ILE A 116 -18.68 -32.70 6.47
N GLY A 117 -17.52 -33.20 6.05
CA GLY A 117 -17.16 -34.62 6.12
C GLY A 117 -17.25 -35.16 7.55
N ILE A 118 -16.62 -34.50 8.51
CA ILE A 118 -16.67 -34.87 9.94
C ILE A 118 -18.09 -34.76 10.50
N THR A 119 -18.86 -33.72 10.13
CA THR A 119 -20.24 -33.56 10.60
C THR A 119 -21.14 -34.68 10.06
N CYS A 120 -20.96 -35.05 8.79
CA CYS A 120 -21.68 -36.14 8.13
C CYS A 120 -21.38 -37.49 8.81
N TRP A 121 -20.10 -37.78 9.07
CA TRP A 121 -19.68 -38.96 9.82
C TRP A 121 -20.24 -38.96 11.25
N TYR A 122 -20.16 -37.83 11.95
CA TYR A 122 -20.67 -37.71 13.31
C TYR A 122 -22.19 -37.92 13.38
N ALA A 123 -22.94 -37.43 12.39
CA ALA A 123 -24.38 -37.61 12.27
C ALA A 123 -24.77 -39.06 11.94
N ALA A 124 -23.92 -39.79 11.21
CA ALA A 124 -24.13 -41.21 10.92
C ALA A 124 -23.88 -42.10 12.15
N ASN A 125 -22.88 -41.77 12.97
CA ASN A 125 -22.46 -42.62 14.09
C ASN A 125 -23.12 -42.29 15.45
N ASN A 126 -23.83 -41.16 15.57
CA ASN A 126 -24.44 -40.73 16.84
C ASN A 126 -25.96 -40.61 16.77
N VAL A 127 -26.59 -40.55 17.95
CA VAL A 127 -28.03 -40.27 18.09
C VAL A 127 -28.36 -38.97 17.35
N ARG A 128 -29.37 -39.01 16.46
CA ARG A 128 -29.75 -37.90 15.54
C ARG A 128 -29.80 -36.51 16.19
N TRP A 129 -30.24 -36.42 17.44
CA TRP A 129 -30.29 -35.17 18.20
C TRP A 129 -28.91 -34.53 18.42
N ARG A 130 -27.88 -35.33 18.73
CA ARG A 130 -26.50 -34.84 18.93
C ARG A 130 -25.88 -34.40 17.62
N GLY A 131 -26.13 -35.16 16.55
CA GLY A 131 -25.71 -34.79 15.19
C GLY A 131 -26.35 -33.46 14.75
N ALA A 132 -27.66 -33.29 14.99
CA ALA A 132 -28.36 -32.06 14.67
C ALA A 132 -27.84 -30.84 15.46
N LEU A 133 -27.51 -31.00 16.75
CA LEU A 133 -26.89 -29.93 17.53
C LEU A 133 -25.52 -29.52 16.98
N MET A 134 -24.66 -30.50 16.65
CA MET A 134 -23.35 -30.21 16.08
C MET A 134 -23.45 -29.54 14.72
N ALA A 135 -24.32 -30.03 13.83
CA ALA A 135 -24.56 -29.41 12.53
C ALA A 135 -25.11 -27.98 12.66
N THR A 136 -26.00 -27.73 13.63
CA THR A 136 -26.55 -26.38 13.88
C THR A 136 -25.48 -25.44 14.39
N GLN A 137 -24.64 -25.88 15.34
CA GLN A 137 -23.52 -25.08 15.85
C GLN A 137 -22.51 -24.77 14.75
N LEU A 138 -22.12 -25.77 13.96
CA LEU A 138 -21.20 -25.60 12.83
C LEU A 138 -21.75 -24.59 11.82
N THR A 139 -23.02 -24.74 11.43
CA THR A 139 -23.69 -23.86 10.47
C THR A 139 -23.85 -22.44 11.02
N ALA A 140 -24.16 -22.30 12.31
CA ALA A 140 -24.30 -21.00 12.97
C ALA A 140 -22.95 -20.26 13.03
N LEU A 141 -21.86 -20.96 13.39
CA LEU A 141 -20.51 -20.40 13.40
C LEU A 141 -20.05 -20.04 11.98
N LEU A 142 -20.28 -20.90 11.00
CA LEU A 142 -19.94 -20.63 9.60
C LEU A 142 -20.73 -19.41 9.07
N GLY A 143 -22.03 -19.37 9.35
CA GLY A 143 -22.90 -18.25 9.01
C GLY A 143 -22.47 -16.95 9.68
N LEU A 144 -22.06 -17.00 10.95
CA LEU A 144 -21.52 -15.85 11.67
C LEU A 144 -20.19 -15.37 11.05
N CYS A 145 -19.29 -16.28 10.69
CA CYS A 145 -18.04 -15.94 10.00
C CYS A 145 -18.30 -15.26 8.64
N ILE A 146 -19.22 -15.81 7.84
CA ILE A 146 -19.62 -15.21 6.56
C ILE A 146 -20.27 -13.84 6.79
N ALA A 147 -21.15 -13.72 7.78
CA ALA A 147 -21.80 -12.47 8.13
C ALA A 147 -20.81 -11.39 8.59
N LEU A 148 -19.82 -11.75 9.43
CA LEU A 148 -18.76 -10.85 9.87
C LEU A 148 -17.84 -10.45 8.71
N SER A 149 -17.52 -11.37 7.82
CA SER A 149 -16.74 -11.09 6.61
C SER A 149 -17.50 -10.14 5.68
N ALA A 150 -18.79 -10.39 5.43
CA ALA A 150 -19.66 -9.52 4.66
C ALA A 150 -19.84 -8.16 5.34
N PHE A 151 -19.96 -8.13 6.66
CA PHE A 151 -20.06 -6.91 7.45
C PHE A 151 -18.78 -6.07 7.38
N MET A 152 -17.60 -6.68 7.52
CA MET A 152 -16.32 -5.98 7.32
C MET A 152 -16.18 -5.49 5.88
N TRP A 153 -16.60 -6.28 4.89
CA TRP A 153 -16.58 -5.87 3.48
C TRP A 153 -17.50 -4.69 3.21
N LEU A 154 -18.71 -4.70 3.78
CA LEU A 154 -19.67 -3.59 3.69
C LEU A 154 -19.17 -2.35 4.43
N SER A 155 -18.63 -2.52 5.63
CA SER A 155 -18.03 -1.44 6.44
C SER A 155 -16.80 -0.83 5.77
N MET A 156 -16.02 -1.60 5.02
CA MET A 156 -14.94 -1.09 4.17
C MET A 156 -15.42 -0.46 2.84
N ARG A 157 -16.60 -0.87 2.35
CA ARG A 157 -17.25 -0.28 1.18
C ARG A 157 -17.90 1.07 1.47
N GLU A 158 -18.40 1.26 2.69
CA GLU A 158 -18.83 2.56 3.17
C GLU A 158 -17.61 3.47 3.30
N LYS A 159 -17.45 4.31 2.28
CA LYS A 159 -16.47 5.40 2.22
C LYS A 159 -16.63 6.30 3.46
N GLY A 160 -15.88 6.06 4.53
CA GLY A 160 -15.97 6.94 5.70
C GLY A 160 -14.90 6.85 6.80
N GLY A 161 -14.13 5.76 6.94
CA GLY A 161 -13.35 5.58 8.19
C GLY A 161 -11.87 5.94 8.13
N LEU A 162 -11.13 5.41 7.15
CA LEU A 162 -9.66 5.27 7.29
C LEU A 162 -8.81 6.24 6.43
N GLY A 163 -9.43 7.25 5.83
CA GLY A 163 -8.74 8.21 4.97
C GLY A 163 -8.97 9.68 5.35
N GLU A 164 -9.89 9.96 6.27
CA GLU A 164 -10.17 11.33 6.69
C GLU A 164 -9.09 11.86 7.64
N GLU A 165 -8.54 11.01 8.50
CA GLU A 165 -7.41 11.39 9.38
C GLU A 165 -6.12 11.58 8.59
N GLU A 166 -5.78 10.68 7.65
CA GLU A 166 -4.62 10.88 6.77
C GLU A 166 -4.77 12.13 5.89
N ARG A 167 -5.99 12.44 5.41
CA ARG A 167 -6.24 13.70 4.69
C ARG A 167 -6.08 14.94 5.57
N LYS A 168 -6.51 14.87 6.84
CA LYS A 168 -6.39 15.98 7.80
C LYS A 168 -4.92 16.20 8.20
N VAL A 169 -4.15 15.14 8.40
CA VAL A 169 -2.70 15.24 8.68
C VAL A 169 -1.95 15.77 7.46
N THR A 170 -2.23 15.26 6.25
CA THR A 170 -1.56 15.75 5.02
C THR A 170 -1.97 17.20 4.68
N ALA A 171 -3.21 17.61 5.01
CA ALA A 171 -3.67 18.99 4.83
C ALA A 171 -3.08 19.94 5.88
N ALA A 172 -2.90 19.47 7.12
CA ALA A 172 -2.21 20.22 8.18
C ALA A 172 -0.71 20.37 7.88
N GLU A 173 -0.06 19.32 7.38
CA GLU A 173 1.35 19.34 7.00
C GLU A 173 1.60 20.24 5.78
N ARG A 174 0.70 20.24 4.78
CA ARG A 174 0.78 21.22 3.67
C ARG A 174 0.60 22.66 4.15
N ARG A 175 -0.32 22.92 5.08
CA ARG A 175 -0.49 24.26 5.67
C ARG A 175 0.73 24.69 6.49
N GLY A 176 1.40 23.76 7.17
CA GLY A 176 2.65 24.05 7.88
C GLY A 176 3.79 24.39 6.92
N VAL A 177 3.97 23.62 5.84
CA VAL A 177 5.00 23.86 4.83
C VAL A 177 4.78 25.17 4.07
N ASP A 178 3.52 25.53 3.79
CA ASP A 178 3.20 26.80 3.13
C ASP A 178 3.46 27.99 4.09
N ALA A 179 3.19 27.85 5.39
CA ALA A 179 3.50 28.88 6.40
C ALA A 179 5.02 29.09 6.59
N ASP A 180 5.80 28.00 6.69
CA ASP A 180 7.27 28.09 6.79
C ASP A 180 7.89 28.72 5.54
N ARG A 181 7.28 28.48 4.36
CA ARG A 181 7.73 29.09 3.09
C ARG A 181 7.44 30.59 3.04
N GLU A 182 6.31 31.03 3.58
CA GLU A 182 5.95 32.45 3.68
C GLU A 182 6.87 33.20 4.66
N GLU A 183 7.19 32.60 5.82
CA GLU A 183 8.15 33.17 6.77
C GLU A 183 9.57 33.29 6.19
N ALA A 184 10.02 32.29 5.43
CA ALA A 184 11.33 32.34 4.78
C ALA A 184 11.41 33.47 3.73
N THR A 185 10.32 33.70 2.97
CA THR A 185 10.27 34.80 2.00
C THR A 185 10.24 36.18 2.68
N GLN A 186 9.46 36.35 3.76
CA GLN A 186 9.44 37.62 4.50
C GLN A 186 10.79 37.93 5.16
N GLY A 187 11.48 36.92 5.71
CA GLY A 187 12.83 37.09 6.26
C GLY A 187 13.83 37.56 5.21
N THR A 188 13.76 37.01 3.99
CA THR A 188 14.65 37.44 2.90
C THR A 188 14.37 38.85 2.39
N GLU A 189 13.10 39.27 2.31
CA GLU A 189 12.74 40.62 1.90
C GLU A 189 13.14 41.66 2.95
N SER A 190 12.97 41.36 4.23
CA SER A 190 13.43 42.20 5.35
C SER A 190 14.94 42.43 5.29
N TRP A 191 15.71 41.37 5.04
CA TRP A 191 17.17 41.46 5.00
C TRP A 191 17.68 42.24 3.78
N LEU A 192 17.04 42.05 2.61
CA LEU A 192 17.30 42.85 1.40
C LEU A 192 16.97 44.34 1.61
N GLY A 193 15.88 44.64 2.32
CA GLY A 193 15.52 46.00 2.71
C GLY A 193 16.57 46.66 3.63
N GLU A 194 17.10 45.93 4.61
CA GLU A 194 18.14 46.46 5.51
C GLU A 194 19.48 46.70 4.77
N MET A 195 19.87 45.79 3.88
CA MET A 195 21.10 45.96 3.09
C MET A 195 21.05 47.16 2.15
N THR A 196 19.92 47.37 1.48
CA THR A 196 19.74 48.51 0.58
C THR A 196 19.74 49.83 1.35
N ALA A 197 19.11 49.88 2.53
CA ALA A 197 19.14 51.05 3.41
C ALA A 197 20.56 51.38 3.92
N LYS A 198 21.35 50.37 4.30
CA LYS A 198 22.76 50.57 4.70
C LYS A 198 23.61 51.08 3.55
N SER A 199 23.50 50.48 2.37
CA SER A 199 24.28 50.90 1.20
C SER A 199 23.96 52.35 0.81
N GLN A 200 22.70 52.76 0.88
CA GLN A 200 22.30 54.13 0.55
C GLN A 200 22.78 55.15 1.60
N ASN A 201 22.81 54.76 2.88
CA ASN A 201 23.38 55.60 3.94
C ASN A 201 24.89 55.81 3.75
N GLU A 202 25.64 54.74 3.42
CA GLU A 202 27.07 54.84 3.10
C GLU A 202 27.32 55.76 1.90
N THR A 203 26.51 55.63 0.85
CA THR A 203 26.60 56.49 -0.35
C THR A 203 26.37 57.97 0.00
N ASN A 204 25.38 58.28 0.84
CA ASN A 204 25.10 59.64 1.29
C ASN A 204 26.24 60.22 2.16
N GLN A 205 26.92 59.39 2.97
CA GLN A 205 28.07 59.85 3.74
C GLN A 205 29.26 60.22 2.86
N VAL A 206 29.53 59.43 1.81
CA VAL A 206 30.61 59.73 0.86
C VAL A 206 30.36 61.05 0.14
N GLN A 207 29.14 61.28 -0.35
CA GLN A 207 28.78 62.55 -1.01
C GLN A 207 28.88 63.76 -0.08
N ARG A 208 28.56 63.57 1.21
CA ARG A 208 28.68 64.65 2.20
C ARG A 208 30.14 65.00 2.48
N GLN A 209 31.02 64.01 2.52
CA GLN A 209 32.46 64.23 2.65
C GLN A 209 33.07 64.90 1.41
N GLU A 210 32.62 64.53 0.20
CA GLU A 210 33.03 65.20 -1.04
C GLU A 210 32.57 66.67 -1.08
N ALA A 211 31.32 66.95 -0.68
CA ALA A 211 30.80 68.32 -0.63
C ALA A 211 31.53 69.20 0.42
N GLU A 212 31.92 68.62 1.56
CA GLU A 212 32.73 69.32 2.56
C GLU A 212 34.18 69.55 2.08
N ALA A 213 34.74 68.64 1.27
CA ALA A 213 36.06 68.80 0.67
C ALA A 213 36.07 69.87 -0.45
N GLU A 214 35.01 69.97 -1.26
CA GLU A 214 34.91 71.00 -2.31
C GLU A 214 34.73 72.42 -1.74
N ASN A 215 34.08 72.57 -0.58
CA ASN A 215 33.89 73.89 0.04
C ASN A 215 35.14 74.41 0.79
N GLY A 216 36.16 73.56 0.96
CA GLY A 216 37.43 73.91 1.61
C GLY A 216 38.55 74.35 0.66
N SER A 217 38.40 74.19 -0.66
CA SER A 217 39.44 74.51 -1.63
C SER A 217 39.01 75.69 -2.50
N GLY A 218 39.20 76.89 -1.97
CA GLY A 218 39.18 78.11 -2.76
C GLY A 218 40.21 78.06 -3.91
N GLU A 219 39.80 78.65 -5.03
CA GLU A 219 40.56 78.99 -6.23
C GLU A 219 40.99 77.85 -7.18
N GLY A 220 40.32 77.77 -8.33
CA GLY A 220 40.90 77.04 -9.46
C GLY A 220 40.04 76.73 -10.68
N LYS A 221 39.44 77.75 -11.32
CA LYS A 221 39.25 77.89 -12.78
C LYS A 221 38.59 76.71 -13.58
N PRO A 222 37.49 76.96 -14.32
CA PRO A 222 36.72 75.89 -14.96
C PRO A 222 37.42 75.37 -16.22
N ARG A 223 37.53 74.05 -16.35
CA ARG A 223 37.97 73.40 -17.60
C ARG A 223 36.94 72.39 -18.05
N ALA A 224 36.15 72.80 -19.03
CA ALA A 224 35.19 71.98 -19.75
C ALA A 224 35.84 70.69 -20.29
N ARG A 225 35.21 69.54 -20.03
CA ARG A 225 35.43 68.31 -20.81
C ARG A 225 34.10 67.68 -21.21
N ARG A 226 33.97 67.51 -22.52
CA ARG A 226 32.86 66.91 -23.27
C ARG A 226 32.74 65.40 -23.04
N PRO A 227 31.57 64.81 -23.38
CA PRO A 227 31.24 63.42 -23.07
C PRO A 227 31.89 62.43 -24.04
N ILE A 228 32.31 61.27 -23.54
CA ILE A 228 32.66 60.12 -24.36
C ILE A 228 31.50 59.13 -24.31
N SER A 229 30.79 59.07 -25.43
CA SER A 229 29.87 58.01 -25.80
C SER A 229 30.67 56.74 -26.10
N THR A 230 30.42 55.66 -25.35
CA THR A 230 30.83 54.32 -25.78
C THR A 230 29.57 53.47 -25.94
N LYS A 231 29.09 53.42 -27.19
CA LYS A 231 28.28 52.31 -27.70
C LYS A 231 29.20 51.11 -27.87
N THR A 232 28.83 49.96 -27.32
CA THR A 232 29.27 48.68 -27.88
C THR A 232 28.17 47.65 -27.73
N ASN A 233 27.52 47.39 -28.86
CA ASN A 233 26.81 46.16 -29.15
C ASN A 233 27.76 44.97 -28.95
N VAL A 234 27.29 43.92 -28.27
CA VAL A 234 27.72 42.56 -28.58
C VAL A 234 26.46 41.74 -28.81
N ALA A 235 26.39 41.25 -30.03
CA ALA A 235 25.35 40.42 -30.57
C ALA A 235 25.65 38.94 -30.27
N ASN A 236 24.56 38.15 -30.29
CA ASN A 236 24.43 36.87 -30.97
C ASN A 236 25.23 35.64 -30.49
N ALA A 237 24.50 34.60 -30.08
CA ALA A 237 24.69 33.17 -30.40
C ALA A 237 23.58 32.40 -29.65
N ASP A 238 22.48 31.95 -30.28
CA ASP A 238 22.35 30.82 -31.20
C ASP A 238 23.11 29.55 -30.77
N ALA A 239 22.37 28.59 -30.20
CA ALA A 239 22.72 27.18 -29.96
C ALA A 239 21.52 26.52 -29.21
N VAL A 240 20.85 25.43 -29.58
CA VAL A 240 20.94 24.39 -30.62
C VAL A 240 19.56 23.69 -30.62
N PRO A 241 18.96 23.33 -31.76
CA PRO A 241 17.89 22.34 -31.80
C PRO A 241 18.37 20.97 -32.31
N SER A 242 17.60 19.94 -31.95
CA SER A 242 17.53 18.56 -32.51
C SER A 242 18.50 17.53 -31.88
N PRO A 243 18.33 16.20 -32.07
CA PRO A 243 17.32 15.50 -32.90
C PRO A 243 16.76 14.19 -32.26
N GLN A 244 15.98 13.48 -33.09
CA GLN A 244 15.67 12.03 -33.06
C GLN A 244 14.46 11.61 -32.22
N GLY A 245 13.54 10.80 -32.73
CA GLY A 245 13.57 10.03 -33.97
C GLY A 245 12.92 8.67 -33.72
N GLN A 246 12.05 8.30 -34.66
CA GLN A 246 11.41 6.99 -34.87
C GLN A 246 10.26 6.61 -33.94
#